data_AF-A0A6N7AIH3-F1
#
_entry.id   AF-A0A6N7AIH3-F1
#
_cell.length_a   1.000
_cell.length_b   1.000
_cell.length_c   1.000
_cell.angle_alpha   90.00
_cell.angle_beta   90.00
_cell.angle_gamma   90.00
#
_symmetry.space_group_name_H-M   'P 1'
#
loop_
_entity.id
_entity.type
_entity.pdbx_description
1 polymer ?
#
loop_
_entity_poly.entity_id
_entity_poly.type
_entity_poly.pdbx_seq_one_letter_code
_entity_poly.pdbx_strand_id
1 'polypeptide(L)'
;MGRLAGIGYCQELVFRSRSFGDPVVQELRWDGKVFRRLLFDQAYQGRLHDLIRDVTTVGELDSVGWPEHFYEVELVKPIRIKNDLLLNRNAISLYLSQVAPVPFSPEFSFGAQIRAQIVERLGALGEVEIYVNGADAPIYRPYRDNYAFSEEKRDTFTEPTVRVIEGLHGDAAAVVWLLGHGYHGAIPSAQGISGLRARKGNLQVGDYRIFADIFPEPRFASWTVGEVHIADDRVVPNGRRDDFEQNAHYTHLLSRLVEVGDHIGRMCRSSSVVRNRIKAFDIGVGKIDEQLKILEQGAVGGATAEGIAEDIRSEMYEIKRVAESPVLEESDRADLANRYAALESRVEMAQAMTATPDALTGLPETD
;
A
#
# COMPACT_ATOMS: atom_id res chain seq x y z
N MET A 1 27.68 -10.29 -3.47
CA MET A 1 26.53 -10.85 -4.22
C MET A 1 25.84 -9.80 -5.09
N GLY A 2 25.12 -8.80 -4.54
CA GLY A 2 24.32 -7.87 -5.37
C GLY A 2 25.10 -7.00 -6.38
N ARG A 3 26.30 -6.52 -6.02
CA ARG A 3 27.10 -5.61 -6.88
C ARG A 3 27.57 -6.26 -8.19
N LEU A 4 27.86 -7.56 -8.17
CA LEU A 4 28.31 -8.31 -9.36
C LEU A 4 27.16 -8.72 -10.27
N ALA A 5 25.91 -8.67 -9.80
CA ALA A 5 24.74 -8.95 -10.64
C ALA A 5 24.64 -7.99 -11.83
N GLY A 6 25.20 -6.78 -11.70
CA GLY A 6 25.29 -5.79 -12.78
C GLY A 6 25.99 -6.30 -14.04
N ILE A 7 26.94 -7.24 -13.93
CA ILE A 7 27.68 -7.83 -15.07
C ILE A 7 26.72 -8.47 -16.07
N GLY A 8 25.60 -9.03 -15.60
CA GLY A 8 24.57 -9.61 -16.46
C GLY A 8 23.89 -8.60 -17.39
N TYR A 9 23.98 -7.30 -17.08
CA TYR A 9 23.23 -6.23 -17.74
C TYR A 9 24.10 -5.23 -18.49
N CYS A 10 25.42 -5.47 -18.62
CA CYS A 10 26.33 -4.57 -19.35
C CYS A 10 27.41 -5.36 -20.12
N GLN A 11 28.20 -4.64 -20.92
CA GLN A 11 29.39 -5.20 -21.56
C GLN A 11 30.60 -5.17 -20.62
N GLU A 12 30.71 -4.12 -19.82
CA GLU A 12 31.77 -3.94 -18.82
C GLU A 12 31.15 -3.33 -17.56
N LEU A 13 31.57 -3.82 -16.39
CA LEU A 13 31.17 -3.28 -15.09
C LEU A 13 32.41 -2.69 -14.42
N VAL A 14 32.35 -1.41 -14.08
CA VAL A 14 33.48 -0.71 -13.46
C VAL A 14 33.10 -0.27 -12.06
N PHE A 15 33.98 -0.56 -11.10
CA PHE A 15 33.92 -0.05 -9.75
C PHE A 15 35.05 0.95 -9.57
N ARG A 16 34.72 2.13 -9.04
CA ARG A 16 35.73 3.12 -8.63
C ARG A 16 35.50 3.50 -7.18
N SER A 17 36.58 3.64 -6.43
CA SER A 17 36.48 4.07 -5.04
C SER A 17 37.70 4.82 -4.58
N ARG A 18 37.49 5.73 -3.65
CA ARG A 18 38.53 6.45 -2.94
C ARG A 18 38.10 6.69 -1.51
N SER A 19 38.97 6.40 -0.55
CA SER A 19 38.75 6.71 0.87
C SER A 19 39.41 8.03 1.26
N PHE A 20 38.98 8.62 2.38
CA PHE A 20 39.64 9.82 2.91
C PHE A 20 41.14 9.59 3.11
N GLY A 21 41.97 10.48 2.57
CA GLY A 21 43.42 10.40 2.63
C GLY A 21 44.07 9.51 1.57
N ASP A 22 43.30 8.77 0.75
CA ASP A 22 43.89 7.98 -0.33
C ASP A 22 44.39 8.90 -1.47
N PRO A 23 45.64 8.73 -1.92
CA PRO A 23 46.24 9.58 -2.95
C PRO A 23 45.73 9.28 -4.36
N VAL A 24 45.11 8.12 -4.57
CA VAL A 24 44.68 7.59 -5.86
C VAL A 24 43.23 7.11 -5.80
N VAL A 25 42.61 6.99 -6.98
CA VAL A 25 41.33 6.29 -7.14
C VAL A 25 41.62 4.86 -7.56
N GLN A 26 41.08 3.89 -6.81
CA GLN A 26 41.15 2.48 -7.16
C GLN A 26 40.06 2.14 -8.17
N GLU A 27 40.42 1.52 -9.29
CA GLU A 27 39.51 1.10 -10.35
C GLU A 27 39.55 -0.44 -10.51
N LEU A 28 38.40 -1.08 -10.44
CA LEU A 28 38.22 -2.50 -10.76
C LEU A 28 37.24 -2.64 -11.92
N ARG A 29 37.71 -3.18 -13.04
CA ARG A 29 36.92 -3.45 -14.24
C ARG A 29 36.62 -4.93 -14.36
N TRP A 30 35.41 -5.24 -14.81
CA TRP A 30 34.99 -6.59 -15.16
C TRP A 30 34.55 -6.63 -16.63
N ASP A 31 35.19 -7.48 -17.44
CA ASP A 31 34.77 -7.75 -18.81
C ASP A 31 33.61 -8.76 -18.82
N GLY A 32 32.39 -8.25 -18.92
CA GLY A 32 31.18 -9.05 -18.98
C GLY A 32 31.05 -9.90 -20.24
N LYS A 33 31.73 -9.55 -21.35
CA LYS A 33 31.74 -10.36 -22.57
C LYS A 33 32.60 -11.60 -22.39
N VAL A 34 33.83 -11.41 -21.91
CA VAL A 34 34.75 -12.52 -21.63
C VAL A 34 34.16 -13.40 -20.55
N PHE A 35 33.61 -12.82 -19.48
CA PHE A 35 32.96 -13.55 -18.40
C PHE A 35 31.84 -14.47 -18.92
N ARG A 36 30.89 -13.93 -19.69
CA ARG A 36 29.81 -14.75 -20.28
C ARG A 36 30.35 -15.83 -21.21
N ARG A 37 31.30 -15.51 -22.08
CA ARG A 37 31.89 -16.48 -23.02
C ARG A 37 32.52 -17.66 -22.26
N LEU A 38 33.33 -17.39 -21.25
CA LEU A 38 34.01 -18.43 -20.46
C LEU A 38 33.02 -19.23 -19.60
N LEU A 39 31.98 -18.58 -19.05
CA LEU A 39 30.97 -19.26 -18.23
C LEU A 39 30.15 -20.30 -19.00
N PHE A 40 29.91 -20.07 -20.30
CA PHE A 40 29.16 -20.98 -21.17
C PHE A 40 30.05 -21.90 -22.02
N ASP A 41 31.37 -21.78 -21.90
CA ASP A 41 32.31 -22.63 -22.64
C ASP A 41 32.47 -23.99 -21.94
N GLN A 42 31.87 -25.03 -22.53
CA GLN A 42 31.95 -26.40 -22.01
C GLN A 42 33.37 -26.98 -22.09
N ALA A 43 34.27 -26.39 -22.89
CA ALA A 43 35.66 -26.81 -22.99
C ALA A 43 36.58 -26.10 -21.99
N TYR A 44 36.09 -25.10 -21.24
CA TYR A 44 36.90 -24.38 -20.27
C TYR A 44 37.33 -25.28 -19.11
N GLN A 45 38.64 -25.51 -18.99
CA GLN A 45 39.25 -26.35 -17.94
C GLN A 45 39.83 -25.53 -16.77
N GLY A 46 39.70 -24.21 -16.80
CA GLY A 46 40.23 -23.33 -15.75
C GLY A 46 39.41 -23.39 -14.45
N ARG A 47 40.03 -23.03 -13.32
CA ARG A 47 39.32 -22.91 -12.04
C ARG A 47 38.64 -21.54 -11.95
N LEU A 48 37.68 -21.39 -11.03
CA LEU A 48 36.97 -20.13 -10.80
C LEU A 48 37.93 -18.93 -10.59
N HIS A 49 39.03 -19.14 -9.86
CA HIS A 49 40.04 -18.10 -9.65
C HIS A 49 40.70 -17.63 -10.96
N ASP A 50 41.00 -18.56 -11.87
CA ASP A 50 41.59 -18.24 -13.17
C ASP A 50 40.59 -17.46 -14.02
N LEU A 51 39.32 -17.87 -14.03
CA LEU A 51 38.25 -17.15 -14.71
C LEU A 51 38.10 -15.72 -14.18
N ILE A 52 38.10 -15.51 -12.86
CA ILE A 52 38.00 -14.18 -12.27
C ILE A 52 39.19 -13.33 -12.71
N ARG A 53 40.42 -13.83 -12.58
CA ARG A 53 41.63 -13.12 -13.01
C ARG A 53 41.55 -12.71 -14.48
N ASP A 54 41.09 -13.61 -15.35
CA ASP A 54 41.04 -13.39 -16.79
C ASP A 54 39.96 -12.37 -17.22
N VAL A 55 38.98 -12.09 -16.35
CA VAL A 55 37.89 -11.13 -16.64
C VAL A 55 38.01 -9.83 -15.86
N THR A 56 38.96 -9.71 -14.93
CA THR A 56 39.14 -8.52 -14.11
C THR A 56 40.42 -7.77 -14.39
N THR A 57 40.35 -6.45 -14.43
CA THR A 57 41.51 -5.57 -14.44
C THR A 57 41.45 -4.66 -13.22
N VAL A 58 42.55 -4.59 -12.47
CA VAL A 58 42.72 -3.65 -11.34
C VAL A 58 43.70 -2.57 -11.79
N GLY A 59 43.37 -1.31 -11.51
CA GLY A 59 44.21 -0.18 -11.84
C GLY A 59 44.05 0.97 -10.84
N GLU A 60 44.95 1.93 -10.94
CA GLU A 60 44.94 3.16 -10.17
C GLU A 60 44.82 4.35 -11.12
N LEU A 61 43.97 5.31 -10.76
CA LEU A 61 43.82 6.57 -11.48
C LEU A 61 44.31 7.71 -10.59
N ASP A 62 44.80 8.78 -11.23
CA ASP A 62 45.11 10.03 -10.55
C ASP A 62 43.85 10.62 -9.89
N SER A 63 44.01 11.22 -8.71
CA SER A 63 42.90 11.73 -7.92
C SER A 63 42.40 13.11 -8.35
N VAL A 64 43.07 13.79 -9.27
CA VAL A 64 42.66 15.10 -9.80
C VAL A 64 41.30 14.98 -10.49
N GLY A 65 40.36 15.84 -10.07
CA GLY A 65 39.00 15.88 -10.61
C GLY A 65 38.02 14.89 -9.99
N TRP A 66 38.46 14.03 -9.06
CA TRP A 66 37.59 13.10 -8.34
C TRP A 66 37.27 13.59 -6.92
N PRO A 67 36.10 13.22 -6.35
CA PRO A 67 35.78 13.50 -4.96
C PRO A 67 36.82 12.91 -3.99
N GLU A 68 36.92 13.48 -2.79
CA GLU A 68 37.86 13.01 -1.76
C GLU A 68 37.45 11.63 -1.20
N HIS A 69 36.15 11.33 -1.16
CA HIS A 69 35.62 10.07 -0.68
C HIS A 69 34.38 9.67 -1.50
N PHE A 70 34.43 8.52 -2.17
CA PHE A 70 33.30 8.01 -2.95
C PHE A 70 33.39 6.52 -3.25
N TYR A 71 32.25 5.95 -3.65
CA TYR A 71 32.15 4.65 -4.29
C TYR A 71 31.20 4.76 -5.48
N GLU A 72 31.70 4.46 -6.67
CA GLU A 72 30.96 4.53 -7.93
C GLU A 72 30.87 3.14 -8.57
N VAL A 73 29.70 2.88 -9.18
CA VAL A 73 29.47 1.71 -10.01
C VAL A 73 29.00 2.18 -11.39
N GLU A 74 29.74 1.86 -12.43
CA GLU A 74 29.42 2.22 -13.81
C GLU A 74 29.10 0.96 -14.62
N LEU A 75 27.92 0.93 -15.24
CA LEU A 75 27.53 -0.09 -16.21
C LEU A 75 27.82 0.41 -17.62
N VAL A 76 28.94 -0.02 -18.19
CA VAL A 76 29.39 0.40 -19.51
C VAL A 76 28.66 -0.40 -20.59
N LYS A 77 28.00 0.32 -21.51
CA LYS A 77 27.16 -0.23 -22.60
C LYS A 77 26.10 -1.21 -22.05
N PRO A 78 25.11 -0.70 -21.29
CA PRO A 78 24.07 -1.53 -20.73
C PRO A 78 23.27 -2.22 -21.84
N ILE A 79 22.88 -3.46 -21.58
CA ILE A 79 22.06 -4.27 -22.48
C ILE A 79 20.61 -3.88 -22.25
N ARG A 80 19.87 -3.64 -23.34
CA ARG A 80 18.43 -3.41 -23.25
C ARG A 80 17.71 -4.67 -22.82
N ILE A 81 16.97 -4.56 -21.72
CA ILE A 81 16.05 -5.61 -21.26
C ILE A 81 14.62 -5.23 -21.65
N LYS A 82 13.69 -6.19 -21.57
CA LYS A 82 12.29 -5.97 -21.94
C LYS A 82 11.74 -4.69 -21.27
N ASN A 83 11.10 -3.85 -22.08
CA ASN A 83 10.48 -2.56 -21.69
C ASN A 83 11.47 -1.50 -21.16
N ASP A 84 12.78 -1.65 -21.37
CA ASP A 84 13.83 -0.71 -20.94
C ASP A 84 13.70 -0.28 -19.47
N LEU A 85 13.28 -1.22 -18.59
CA LEU A 85 12.94 -0.93 -17.20
C LEU A 85 14.12 -0.32 -16.42
N LEU A 86 15.35 -0.75 -16.70
CA LEU A 86 16.59 -0.23 -16.10
C LEU A 86 16.97 1.18 -16.58
N LEU A 87 16.30 1.69 -17.61
CA LEU A 87 16.47 3.05 -18.13
C LEU A 87 15.23 3.92 -17.88
N ASN A 88 14.20 3.36 -17.23
CA ASN A 88 12.97 4.08 -16.92
C ASN A 88 13.09 4.74 -15.54
N ARG A 89 13.32 6.06 -15.55
CA ARG A 89 13.43 6.90 -14.34
C ARG A 89 12.28 6.68 -13.35
N ASN A 90 11.04 6.64 -13.83
CA ASN A 90 9.86 6.53 -12.97
C ASN A 90 9.79 5.15 -12.32
N ALA A 91 10.03 4.09 -13.08
CA ALA A 91 10.03 2.73 -12.56
C ALA A 91 11.12 2.50 -11.50
N ILE A 92 12.33 3.02 -11.75
CA ILE A 92 13.45 2.95 -10.81
C ILE A 92 13.14 3.74 -9.54
N SER A 93 12.61 4.96 -9.68
CA SER A 93 12.26 5.80 -8.53
C SER A 93 11.18 5.14 -7.67
N LEU A 94 10.14 4.58 -8.28
CA LEU A 94 9.08 3.86 -7.59
C LEU A 94 9.62 2.60 -6.88
N TYR A 95 10.51 1.86 -7.52
CA TYR A 95 11.14 0.68 -6.92
C TYR A 95 12.00 1.07 -5.70
N LEU A 96 12.91 2.04 -5.87
CA LEU A 96 13.81 2.49 -4.82
C LEU A 96 13.06 3.12 -3.64
N SER A 97 11.95 3.84 -3.89
CA SER A 97 11.10 4.38 -2.82
C SER A 97 10.58 3.30 -1.87
N GLN A 98 10.34 2.10 -2.39
CA GLN A 98 9.86 0.96 -1.61
C GLN A 98 11.01 0.24 -0.92
N VAL A 99 12.03 -0.15 -1.69
CA VAL A 99 13.03 -1.11 -1.20
C VAL A 99 14.21 -0.49 -0.47
N ALA A 100 14.60 0.73 -0.85
CA ALA A 100 15.81 1.35 -0.34
C ALA A 100 15.57 1.91 1.07
N PRO A 101 16.65 2.16 1.83
CA PRO A 101 16.56 2.75 3.15
C PRO A 101 16.46 4.28 3.02
N VAL A 102 15.43 4.76 2.32
CA VAL A 102 15.17 6.19 2.11
C VAL A 102 14.30 6.75 3.24
N PRO A 103 14.39 8.07 3.55
CA PRO A 103 13.58 8.69 4.58
C PRO A 103 12.09 8.79 4.16
N PHE A 104 11.23 9.06 5.13
CA PHE A 104 9.85 9.50 4.85
C PHE A 104 9.86 10.88 4.20
N SER A 105 8.86 11.15 3.35
CA SER A 105 8.67 12.47 2.75
C SER A 105 8.41 13.51 3.84
N PRO A 106 9.00 14.72 3.77
CA PRO A 106 8.65 15.83 4.66
C PRO A 106 7.16 16.21 4.60
N GLU A 107 6.51 15.96 3.48
CA GLU A 107 5.08 16.21 3.23
C GLU A 107 4.16 15.13 3.81
N PHE A 108 4.72 14.03 4.33
CA PHE A 108 3.94 12.98 4.97
C PHE A 108 3.81 13.30 6.47
N SER A 109 2.60 13.67 6.90
CA SER A 109 2.33 14.21 8.23
C SER A 109 2.73 13.26 9.36
N PHE A 110 2.60 11.95 9.15
CA PHE A 110 2.95 10.94 10.17
C PHE A 110 4.41 10.46 10.11
N GLY A 111 5.18 10.89 9.10
CA GLY A 111 6.53 10.38 8.86
C GLY A 111 7.49 10.60 10.03
N ALA A 112 7.49 11.83 10.59
CA ALA A 112 8.34 12.18 11.73
C ALA A 112 8.00 11.37 12.98
N GLN A 113 6.71 11.20 13.26
CA GLN A 113 6.22 10.43 14.41
C GLN A 113 6.57 8.95 14.29
N ILE A 114 6.28 8.31 13.16
CA ILE A 114 6.59 6.89 12.93
C ILE A 114 8.09 6.67 13.08
N ARG A 115 8.91 7.53 12.45
CA ARG A 115 10.37 7.47 12.56
C ARG A 115 10.84 7.58 14.00
N ALA A 116 10.33 8.54 14.77
CA ALA A 116 10.70 8.72 16.16
C ALA A 116 10.39 7.47 17.00
N GLN A 117 9.20 6.87 16.82
CA GLN A 117 8.81 5.68 17.56
C GLN A 117 9.64 4.44 17.20
N ILE A 118 10.04 4.29 15.93
CA ILE A 118 10.96 3.22 15.52
C ILE A 118 12.33 3.45 16.16
N VAL A 119 12.88 4.67 16.07
CA VAL A 119 14.22 4.98 16.58
C VAL A 119 14.31 4.83 18.10
N GLU A 120 13.27 5.23 18.83
CA GLU A 120 13.18 5.04 20.27
C GLU A 120 13.31 3.58 20.68
N ARG A 121 12.79 2.64 19.87
CA ARG A 121 12.72 1.21 20.19
C ARG A 121 13.87 0.39 19.62
N LEU A 122 14.35 0.75 18.43
CA LEU A 122 15.35 -0.04 17.68
C LEU A 122 16.69 0.68 17.48
N GLY A 123 16.80 1.94 17.90
CA GLY A 123 17.97 2.77 17.64
C GLY A 123 17.98 3.37 16.24
N ALA A 124 19.16 3.77 15.76
CA ALA A 124 19.28 4.53 14.51
C ALA A 124 18.79 3.73 13.29
N LEU A 125 17.96 4.37 12.47
CA LEU A 125 17.64 3.90 11.12
C LEU A 125 18.76 4.35 10.18
N GLY A 126 19.42 3.41 9.52
CA GLY A 126 20.28 3.75 8.39
C GLY A 126 19.41 4.37 7.30
N GLU A 127 19.60 5.65 7.02
CA GLU A 127 18.89 6.39 5.97
C GLU A 127 19.90 6.91 4.95
N VAL A 128 19.55 6.85 3.67
CA VAL A 128 20.37 7.37 2.57
C VAL A 128 19.55 8.24 1.64
N GLU A 129 20.14 9.33 1.19
CA GLU A 129 19.57 10.17 0.14
C GLU A 129 19.93 9.59 -1.22
N ILE A 130 18.92 9.36 -2.06
CA ILE A 130 19.10 8.79 -3.40
C ILE A 130 18.54 9.74 -4.42
N TYR A 131 19.38 10.16 -5.37
CA TYR A 131 19.02 11.06 -6.46
C TYR A 131 19.09 10.30 -7.78
N VAL A 132 18.00 10.35 -8.57
CA VAL A 132 17.95 9.71 -9.90
C VAL A 132 18.10 10.79 -10.96
N ASN A 133 19.10 10.64 -11.83
CA ASN A 133 19.41 11.57 -12.92
C ASN A 133 19.62 13.02 -12.45
N GLY A 134 20.26 13.22 -11.30
CA GLY A 134 20.54 14.55 -10.76
C GLY A 134 19.28 15.36 -10.40
N ALA A 135 18.20 14.68 -10.00
CA ALA A 135 17.00 15.35 -9.49
C ALA A 135 17.34 16.29 -8.31
N ASP A 136 16.61 17.38 -8.16
CA ASP A 136 16.85 18.36 -7.08
C ASP A 136 16.46 17.81 -5.69
N ALA A 137 15.53 16.86 -5.65
CA ALA A 137 15.05 16.22 -4.42
C ALA A 137 15.42 14.73 -4.41
N PRO A 138 15.73 14.16 -3.23
CA PRO A 138 15.98 12.74 -3.09
C PRO A 138 14.67 11.95 -3.22
N ILE A 139 14.80 10.65 -3.44
CA ILE A 139 13.68 9.71 -3.34
C ILE A 139 13.29 9.56 -1.87
N TYR A 140 11.98 9.64 -1.62
CA TYR A 140 11.37 9.35 -0.32
C TYR A 140 10.55 8.06 -0.39
N ARG A 141 10.21 7.51 0.78
CA ARG A 141 9.20 6.44 0.90
C ARG A 141 7.89 6.83 0.23
N PRO A 142 7.10 5.88 -0.30
CA PRO A 142 5.90 6.17 -1.07
C PRO A 142 4.70 6.61 -0.23
N TYR A 143 4.80 6.61 1.10
CA TYR A 143 3.69 6.98 2.00
C TYR A 143 3.34 8.46 1.91
N ARG A 144 2.04 8.75 1.89
CA ARG A 144 1.43 10.07 1.77
C ARG A 144 0.22 10.12 2.71
N ASP A 145 -0.33 11.30 2.95
CA ASP A 145 -1.51 11.45 3.82
C ASP A 145 -2.81 10.92 3.20
N ASN A 146 -2.87 10.88 1.86
CA ASN A 146 -4.03 10.37 1.12
C ASN A 146 -3.59 9.37 0.05
N TYR A 147 -4.52 8.49 -0.34
CA TYR A 147 -4.29 7.47 -1.34
C TYR A 147 -5.54 7.23 -2.19
N ALA A 148 -5.35 6.77 -3.43
CA ALA A 148 -6.44 6.37 -4.29
C ALA A 148 -6.72 4.87 -4.13
N PHE A 149 -7.97 4.50 -3.83
CA PHE A 149 -8.41 3.10 -3.78
C PHE A 149 -9.24 2.69 -5.01
N SER A 150 -9.60 3.65 -5.86
CA SER A 150 -10.15 3.45 -7.20
C SER A 150 -9.77 4.66 -8.08
N GLU A 151 -10.13 4.66 -9.37
CA GLU A 151 -9.82 5.78 -10.27
C GLU A 151 -10.43 7.12 -9.80
N GLU A 152 -11.62 7.08 -9.21
CA GLU A 152 -12.37 8.28 -8.83
C GLU A 152 -12.37 8.57 -7.32
N LYS A 153 -12.03 7.58 -6.48
CA LYS A 153 -12.17 7.68 -5.03
C LYS A 153 -10.84 7.64 -4.30
N ARG A 154 -10.73 8.52 -3.31
CA ARG A 154 -9.59 8.66 -2.42
C ARG A 154 -10.01 8.51 -0.98
N ASP A 155 -9.06 8.12 -0.15
CA ASP A 155 -9.21 8.05 1.30
C ASP A 155 -7.95 8.65 1.94
N THR A 156 -8.05 9.00 3.22
CA THR A 156 -7.02 9.68 3.99
C THR A 156 -6.60 8.78 5.14
N PHE A 157 -5.29 8.69 5.37
CA PHE A 157 -4.78 7.95 6.52
C PHE A 157 -5.06 8.71 7.82
N THR A 158 -5.29 7.93 8.86
CA THR A 158 -5.45 8.36 10.23
C THR A 158 -4.24 7.93 11.04
N GLU A 159 -4.25 8.26 12.33
CA GLU A 159 -3.16 8.03 13.27
C GLU A 159 -2.51 6.63 13.13
N PRO A 160 -1.18 6.54 13.01
CA PRO A 160 -0.51 5.26 12.93
C PRO A 160 -0.49 4.56 14.29
N THR A 161 -0.70 3.25 14.27
CA THR A 161 -0.44 2.41 15.44
C THR A 161 0.95 1.81 15.34
N VAL A 162 1.75 1.91 16.40
CA VAL A 162 3.06 1.27 16.49
C VAL A 162 3.08 0.27 17.65
N ARG A 163 3.63 -0.92 17.41
CA ARG A 163 3.71 -2.02 18.38
C ARG A 163 5.08 -2.66 18.36
N VAL A 164 5.58 -3.03 19.53
CA VAL A 164 6.76 -3.90 19.65
C VAL A 164 6.29 -5.34 19.58
N ILE A 165 7.00 -6.15 18.82
CA ILE A 165 6.82 -7.60 18.77
C ILE A 165 7.97 -8.24 19.55
N GLU A 166 7.61 -8.97 20.59
CA GLU A 166 8.56 -9.71 21.41
C GLU A 166 9.11 -10.91 20.65
N GLY A 167 10.41 -11.14 20.84
CA GLY A 167 11.16 -12.27 20.35
C GLY A 167 11.01 -13.48 21.26
N LEU A 168 11.62 -14.58 20.84
CA LEU A 168 11.55 -15.86 21.54
C LEU A 168 12.10 -15.80 22.97
N HIS A 169 12.98 -14.84 23.26
CA HIS A 169 13.61 -14.68 24.57
C HIS A 169 13.15 -13.41 25.31
N GLY A 170 12.04 -12.79 24.87
CA GLY A 170 11.49 -11.57 25.47
C GLY A 170 12.19 -10.28 25.05
N ASP A 171 13.23 -10.35 24.22
CA ASP A 171 13.85 -9.21 23.56
C ASP A 171 12.94 -8.64 22.45
N ALA A 172 13.11 -7.38 22.06
CA ALA A 172 12.34 -6.80 20.96
C ALA A 172 12.79 -7.41 19.61
N ALA A 173 12.00 -8.30 19.03
CA ALA A 173 12.32 -8.92 17.75
C ALA A 173 11.98 -8.03 16.56
N ALA A 174 10.92 -7.23 16.67
CA ALA A 174 10.55 -6.27 15.64
C ALA A 174 9.73 -5.10 16.19
N VAL A 175 9.66 -4.02 15.42
CA VAL A 175 8.67 -2.94 15.58
C VAL A 175 7.78 -2.92 14.36
N VAL A 176 6.47 -2.95 14.59
CA VAL A 176 5.45 -2.90 13.56
C VAL A 176 4.77 -1.56 13.63
N TRP A 177 4.60 -0.89 12.49
CA TRP A 177 3.70 0.24 12.38
C TRP A 177 2.64 -0.02 11.30
N LEU A 178 1.44 0.48 11.55
CA LEU A 178 0.27 0.37 10.67
C LEU A 178 -0.39 1.74 10.55
N LEU A 179 -0.75 2.15 9.33
CA LEU A 179 -1.60 3.31 9.13
C LEU A 179 -3.07 2.91 9.25
N GLY A 180 -3.84 3.67 10.01
CA GLY A 180 -5.30 3.52 10.05
C GLY A 180 -5.95 4.16 8.82
N HIS A 181 -7.00 3.57 8.29
CA HIS A 181 -7.80 4.11 7.18
C HIS A 181 -9.15 3.38 7.06
N GLY A 182 -10.00 3.75 6.10
CA GLY A 182 -11.37 3.23 5.98
C GLY A 182 -11.52 1.81 5.43
N TYR A 183 -10.42 1.11 5.12
CA TYR A 183 -10.41 -0.25 4.55
C TYR A 183 -11.41 -0.44 3.39
N HIS A 184 -11.43 0.51 2.44
CA HIS A 184 -12.40 0.53 1.33
C HIS A 184 -12.18 -0.55 0.26
N GLY A 185 -11.12 -1.34 0.35
CA GLY A 185 -10.83 -2.39 -0.63
C GLY A 185 -9.33 -2.62 -0.76
N ALA A 186 -8.97 -3.41 -1.77
CA ALA A 186 -7.58 -3.60 -2.14
C ALA A 186 -7.01 -2.28 -2.70
N ILE A 187 -5.90 -1.84 -2.12
CA ILE A 187 -5.17 -0.68 -2.60
C ILE A 187 -4.48 -1.07 -3.92
N PRO A 188 -4.69 -0.29 -5.00
CA PRO A 188 -4.06 -0.55 -6.28
C PRO A 188 -2.53 -0.63 -6.16
N SER A 189 -1.91 -1.61 -6.83
CA SER A 189 -0.46 -1.81 -6.82
C SER A 189 0.32 -0.57 -7.29
N ALA A 190 -0.28 0.24 -8.16
CA ALA A 190 0.28 1.51 -8.62
C ALA A 190 0.53 2.52 -7.49
N GLN A 191 -0.16 2.41 -6.36
CA GLN A 191 0.10 3.26 -5.19
C GLN A 191 1.43 2.89 -4.49
N GLY A 192 1.92 1.66 -4.63
CA GLY A 192 3.20 1.22 -4.07
C GLY A 192 3.26 1.15 -2.54
N ILE A 193 2.14 1.35 -1.83
CA ILE A 193 2.08 1.41 -0.36
C ILE A 193 1.40 0.21 0.29
N SER A 194 0.75 -0.66 -0.49
CA SER A 194 0.03 -1.80 0.06
C SER A 194 0.99 -2.81 0.70
N GLY A 195 0.44 -3.63 1.59
CA GLY A 195 1.15 -4.66 2.32
C GLY A 195 1.58 -4.24 3.71
N LEU A 196 1.79 -5.25 4.54
CA LEU A 196 2.66 -5.14 5.70
C LEU A 196 4.07 -5.56 5.23
N ARG A 197 4.97 -4.60 5.05
CA ARG A 197 6.27 -4.84 4.38
C ARG A 197 7.39 -5.11 5.39
N ALA A 198 8.22 -6.12 5.13
CA ALA A 198 9.35 -6.43 6.00
C ALA A 198 10.53 -5.51 5.74
N ARG A 199 11.19 -5.02 6.79
CA ARG A 199 12.47 -4.30 6.71
C ARG A 199 13.50 -4.88 7.66
N LYS A 200 14.72 -5.11 7.18
CA LYS A 200 15.90 -5.46 8.01
C LYS A 200 17.02 -4.49 7.67
N GLY A 201 17.58 -3.80 8.68
CA GLY A 201 18.53 -2.71 8.45
C GLY A 201 17.96 -1.59 7.57
N ASN A 202 16.66 -1.33 7.72
CA ASN A 202 15.87 -0.36 6.95
C ASN A 202 15.71 -0.66 5.44
N LEU A 203 16.23 -1.79 4.94
CA LEU A 203 16.02 -2.28 3.58
C LEU A 203 14.82 -3.22 3.53
N GLN A 204 13.98 -3.11 2.50
CA GLN A 204 12.86 -4.02 2.32
C GLN A 204 13.35 -5.44 1.99
N VAL A 205 12.69 -6.44 2.57
CA VAL A 205 12.82 -7.86 2.22
C VAL A 205 11.50 -8.32 1.63
N GLY A 206 11.55 -9.01 0.50
CA GLY A 206 10.38 -9.45 -0.24
C GLY A 206 9.53 -8.30 -0.77
N ASP A 207 8.24 -8.58 -0.96
CA ASP A 207 7.25 -7.63 -1.47
C ASP A 207 6.11 -7.42 -0.46
N TYR A 208 5.05 -6.77 -0.91
CA TYR A 208 3.87 -6.48 -0.09
C TYR A 208 3.13 -7.71 0.45
N ARG A 209 3.43 -8.90 -0.08
CA ARG A 209 2.83 -10.19 0.29
C ARG A 209 3.72 -11.04 1.19
N ILE A 210 4.90 -10.57 1.59
CA ILE A 210 5.82 -11.36 2.44
C ILE A 210 5.17 -11.87 3.73
N PHE A 211 4.18 -11.13 4.25
CA PHE A 211 3.38 -11.56 5.40
C PHE A 211 1.92 -11.88 5.04
N ALA A 212 1.60 -12.27 3.81
CA ALA A 212 0.22 -12.54 3.41
C ALA A 212 -0.45 -13.65 4.25
N ASP A 213 0.33 -14.59 4.75
CA ASP A 213 -0.17 -15.74 5.51
C ASP A 213 -0.43 -15.43 6.99
N ILE A 214 -0.06 -14.24 7.50
CA ILE A 214 -0.42 -13.83 8.86
C ILE A 214 -1.89 -13.41 8.94
N PHE A 215 -2.52 -13.11 7.80
CA PHE A 215 -3.89 -12.63 7.75
C PHE A 215 -4.87 -13.80 7.68
N PRO A 216 -6.06 -13.68 8.29
CA PRO A 216 -7.13 -14.67 8.13
C PRO A 216 -7.50 -14.95 6.66
N GLU A 217 -7.35 -13.93 5.81
CA GLU A 217 -7.56 -14.04 4.36
C GLU A 217 -6.40 -13.31 3.66
N PRO A 218 -5.63 -13.98 2.78
CA PRO A 218 -4.44 -13.39 2.16
C PRO A 218 -4.68 -12.08 1.39
N ARG A 219 -5.92 -11.85 0.94
CA ARG A 219 -6.31 -10.60 0.28
C ARG A 219 -6.17 -9.37 1.17
N PHE A 220 -6.25 -9.51 2.50
CA PHE A 220 -6.12 -8.37 3.41
C PHE A 220 -4.71 -7.77 3.41
N ALA A 221 -3.70 -8.50 2.92
CA ALA A 221 -2.38 -7.94 2.67
C ALA A 221 -2.46 -6.71 1.73
N SER A 222 -3.26 -6.76 0.66
CA SER A 222 -3.39 -5.63 -0.25
C SER A 222 -4.28 -4.49 0.28
N TRP A 223 -4.92 -4.67 1.44
CA TRP A 223 -5.77 -3.68 2.09
C TRP A 223 -5.02 -2.98 3.22
N THR A 224 -3.84 -3.47 3.58
CA THR A 224 -3.04 -2.98 4.71
C THR A 224 -1.96 -2.04 4.21
N VAL A 225 -1.60 -1.05 5.03
CA VAL A 225 -0.42 -0.20 4.82
C VAL A 225 0.38 -0.16 6.10
N GLY A 226 1.61 -0.67 6.05
CA GLY A 226 2.48 -0.71 7.22
C GLY A 226 3.82 -1.36 6.95
N GLU A 227 4.69 -1.35 7.95
CA GLU A 227 5.97 -2.05 7.90
C GLU A 227 6.31 -2.76 9.20
N VAL A 228 7.12 -3.81 9.08
CA VAL A 228 7.73 -4.58 10.17
C VAL A 228 9.22 -4.37 10.10
N HIS A 229 9.76 -3.57 11.01
CA HIS A 229 11.20 -3.37 11.18
C HIS A 229 11.74 -4.48 12.09
N ILE A 230 12.41 -5.45 11.49
CA ILE A 230 12.96 -6.63 12.17
C ILE A 230 14.31 -6.27 12.76
N ALA A 231 14.41 -6.39 14.08
CA ALA A 231 15.62 -6.12 14.85
C ALA A 231 16.40 -7.39 15.19
N ASP A 232 15.73 -8.52 15.42
CA ASP A 232 16.38 -9.79 15.76
C ASP A 232 17.38 -10.20 14.66
N ASP A 233 18.66 -10.32 15.00
CA ASP A 233 19.73 -10.72 14.08
C ASP A 233 19.69 -12.18 13.66
N ARG A 234 18.92 -13.00 14.37
CA ARG A 234 18.69 -14.41 14.03
C ARG A 234 17.59 -14.56 12.97
N VAL A 235 16.83 -13.51 12.68
CA VAL A 235 15.91 -13.46 11.54
C VAL A 235 16.67 -12.93 10.32
N VAL A 236 17.22 -13.86 9.54
CA VAL A 236 18.15 -13.59 8.46
C VAL A 236 17.44 -13.62 7.11
N PRO A 237 17.49 -12.55 6.29
CA PRO A 237 16.99 -12.59 4.92
C PRO A 237 17.76 -13.62 4.09
N ASN A 238 17.07 -14.32 3.19
CA ASN A 238 17.71 -15.27 2.29
C ASN A 238 18.65 -14.56 1.29
N GLY A 239 19.44 -15.34 0.54
CA GLY A 239 20.42 -14.79 -0.41
C GLY A 239 19.82 -13.90 -1.51
N ARG A 240 18.53 -14.08 -1.85
CA ARG A 240 17.79 -13.29 -2.84
C ARG A 240 17.09 -12.06 -2.24
N ARG A 241 17.01 -11.99 -0.90
CA ARG A 241 16.26 -11.00 -0.11
C ARG A 241 14.79 -10.89 -0.50
N ASP A 242 14.22 -11.96 -1.04
CA ASP A 242 12.79 -12.06 -1.32
C ASP A 242 12.00 -12.74 -0.19
N ASP A 243 12.70 -13.38 0.75
CA ASP A 243 12.14 -14.02 1.95
C ASP A 243 13.21 -14.13 3.07
N PHE A 244 12.87 -14.79 4.18
CA PHE A 244 13.75 -15.10 5.30
C PHE A 244 14.13 -16.59 5.35
N GLU A 245 15.29 -16.86 5.95
CA GLU A 245 15.73 -18.21 6.27
C GLU A 245 14.79 -18.83 7.33
N GLN A 246 14.36 -20.07 7.10
CA GLN A 246 13.42 -20.75 7.99
C GLN A 246 14.11 -21.21 9.27
N ASN A 247 13.78 -20.56 10.37
CA ASN A 247 14.30 -20.88 11.69
C ASN A 247 13.31 -20.54 12.81
N ALA A 248 13.59 -21.00 14.03
CA ALA A 248 12.70 -20.83 15.18
C ALA A 248 12.39 -19.35 15.50
N HIS A 249 13.33 -18.43 15.29
CA HIS A 249 13.13 -17.00 15.55
C HIS A 249 12.15 -16.39 14.54
N TYR A 250 12.30 -16.72 13.26
CA TYR A 250 11.39 -16.28 12.22
C TYR A 250 9.99 -16.88 12.39
N THR A 251 9.88 -18.18 12.69
CA THR A 251 8.60 -18.82 12.98
C THR A 251 7.91 -18.20 14.21
N HIS A 252 8.67 -17.91 15.26
CA HIS A 252 8.12 -17.21 16.43
C HIS A 252 7.62 -15.81 16.06
N LEU A 253 8.41 -15.02 15.33
CA LEU A 253 8.01 -13.70 14.85
C LEU A 253 6.69 -13.76 14.07
N LEU A 254 6.57 -14.70 13.12
CA LEU A 254 5.33 -14.90 12.37
C LEU A 254 4.14 -15.21 13.29
N SER A 255 4.31 -16.08 14.27
CA SER A 255 3.23 -16.42 15.22
C SER A 255 2.71 -15.21 16.00
N ARG A 256 3.59 -14.27 16.37
CA ARG A 256 3.20 -13.01 17.01
C ARG A 256 2.54 -12.04 16.03
N LEU A 257 3.01 -12.01 14.77
CA LEU A 257 2.41 -11.19 13.72
C LEU A 257 1.00 -11.64 13.31
N VAL A 258 0.64 -12.91 13.51
CA VAL A 258 -0.75 -13.38 13.30
C VAL A 258 -1.74 -12.57 14.14
N GLU A 259 -1.40 -12.18 15.37
CA GLU A 259 -2.28 -11.33 16.20
C GLU A 259 -2.55 -9.96 15.55
N VAL A 260 -1.54 -9.42 14.85
CA VAL A 260 -1.66 -8.18 14.07
C VAL A 260 -2.54 -8.40 12.84
N GLY A 261 -2.32 -9.51 12.12
CA GLY A 261 -3.13 -9.90 10.97
C GLY A 261 -4.60 -10.13 11.31
N ASP A 262 -4.88 -10.77 12.45
CA ASP A 262 -6.22 -10.99 12.98
C ASP A 262 -6.93 -9.68 13.34
N HIS A 263 -6.20 -8.75 13.96
CA HIS A 263 -6.73 -7.42 14.26
C HIS A 263 -7.13 -6.67 12.97
N ILE A 264 -6.26 -6.67 11.96
CA ILE A 264 -6.54 -6.06 10.66
C ILE A 264 -7.71 -6.74 9.96
N GLY A 265 -7.78 -8.08 10.01
CA GLY A 265 -8.88 -8.84 9.44
C GLY A 265 -10.23 -8.49 10.07
N ARG A 266 -10.27 -8.23 11.39
CA ARG A 266 -11.48 -7.72 12.06
C ARG A 266 -11.86 -6.32 11.57
N MET A 267 -10.90 -5.40 11.43
CA MET A 267 -11.14 -4.06 10.91
C MET A 267 -11.70 -4.11 9.48
N CYS A 268 -11.05 -4.87 8.58
CA CYS A 268 -11.49 -5.04 7.19
C CYS A 268 -12.93 -5.57 7.10
N ARG A 269 -13.29 -6.57 7.91
CA ARG A 269 -14.65 -7.12 7.95
C ARG A 269 -15.65 -6.12 8.50
N SER A 270 -15.31 -5.44 9.60
CA SER A 270 -16.17 -4.41 10.20
C SER A 270 -16.48 -3.30 9.20
N SER A 271 -15.45 -2.70 8.59
CA SER A 271 -15.62 -1.66 7.57
C SER A 271 -16.40 -2.14 6.35
N SER A 272 -16.25 -3.42 5.95
CA SER A 272 -17.06 -3.99 4.87
C SER A 272 -18.54 -4.12 5.26
N VAL A 273 -18.84 -4.54 6.49
CA VAL A 273 -20.23 -4.68 6.96
C VAL A 273 -20.89 -3.30 7.06
N VAL A 274 -20.21 -2.32 7.66
CA VAL A 274 -20.68 -0.93 7.75
C VAL A 274 -21.00 -0.38 6.36
N ARG A 275 -20.09 -0.51 5.40
CA ARG A 275 -20.33 -0.05 4.02
C ARG A 275 -21.49 -0.74 3.34
N ASN A 276 -21.64 -2.04 3.53
CA ASN A 276 -22.78 -2.77 2.97
C ASN A 276 -24.11 -2.31 3.59
N ARG A 277 -24.13 -1.93 4.87
CA ARG A 277 -25.30 -1.34 5.52
C ARG A 277 -25.61 0.05 4.95
N ILE A 278 -24.63 0.94 4.88
CA ILE A 278 -24.81 2.28 4.28
C ILE A 278 -25.31 2.16 2.84
N LYS A 279 -24.73 1.26 2.04
CA LYS A 279 -25.19 1.00 0.67
C LYS A 279 -26.63 0.48 0.62
N ALA A 280 -27.02 -0.41 1.54
CA ALA A 280 -28.39 -0.91 1.62
C ALA A 280 -29.38 0.21 1.96
N PHE A 281 -28.99 1.12 2.87
CA PHE A 281 -29.75 2.34 3.17
C PHE A 281 -29.92 3.20 1.91
N ASP A 282 -28.83 3.51 1.22
CA ASP A 282 -28.85 4.34 0.00
C ASP A 282 -29.74 3.75 -1.11
N ILE A 283 -29.70 2.43 -1.30
CA ILE A 283 -30.57 1.73 -2.26
C ILE A 283 -32.04 1.88 -1.87
N GLY A 284 -32.36 1.71 -0.57
CA GLY A 284 -33.73 1.87 -0.08
C GLY A 284 -34.25 3.31 -0.26
N VAL A 285 -33.41 4.32 0.04
CA VAL A 285 -33.71 5.73 -0.24
C VAL A 285 -34.00 5.93 -1.73
N GLY A 286 -33.18 5.38 -2.62
CA GLY A 286 -33.38 5.50 -4.07
C GLY A 286 -34.71 4.91 -4.55
N LYS A 287 -35.10 3.73 -4.02
CA LYS A 287 -36.40 3.12 -4.33
C LYS A 287 -37.57 4.00 -3.87
N ILE A 288 -37.50 4.53 -2.66
CA ILE A 288 -38.53 5.42 -2.11
C ILE A 288 -38.62 6.69 -2.97
N ASP A 289 -37.48 7.28 -3.35
CA ASP A 289 -37.45 8.45 -4.23
C ASP A 289 -38.08 8.18 -5.61
N GLU A 290 -37.87 6.99 -6.18
CA GLU A 290 -38.52 6.58 -7.44
C GLU A 290 -40.03 6.44 -7.26
N GLN A 291 -40.48 5.79 -6.18
CA GLN A 291 -41.90 5.61 -5.87
C GLN A 291 -42.61 6.93 -5.57
N LEU A 292 -41.96 7.85 -4.85
CA LEU A 292 -42.47 9.20 -4.59
C LEU A 292 -42.68 9.98 -5.90
N LYS A 293 -41.74 9.92 -6.83
CA LYS A 293 -41.89 10.55 -8.16
C LYS A 293 -43.09 10.01 -8.93
N ILE A 294 -43.39 8.71 -8.80
CA ILE A 294 -44.56 8.11 -9.44
C ILE A 294 -45.86 8.64 -8.81
N LEU A 295 -45.92 8.77 -7.49
CA LEU A 295 -47.07 9.35 -6.78
C LEU A 295 -47.27 10.83 -7.12
N GLU A 296 -46.19 11.61 -7.19
CA GLU A 296 -46.23 13.05 -7.52
C GLU A 296 -46.72 13.33 -8.95
N GLN A 297 -46.52 12.39 -9.89
CA GLN A 297 -46.99 12.54 -11.28
C GLN A 297 -48.52 12.41 -11.42
N GLY A 298 -49.23 11.88 -10.42
CA GLY A 298 -50.70 11.83 -10.38
C GLY A 298 -51.37 10.93 -11.45
N ALA A 299 -50.60 10.21 -12.26
CA ALA A 299 -51.12 9.39 -13.38
C ALA A 299 -51.52 7.95 -12.96
N VAL A 300 -51.80 7.74 -11.67
CA VAL A 300 -51.94 6.41 -11.06
C VAL A 300 -53.29 6.29 -10.36
N GLY A 301 -54.03 5.21 -10.64
CA GLY A 301 -55.34 4.98 -10.01
C GLY A 301 -55.24 4.72 -8.50
N GLY A 302 -56.30 5.01 -7.75
CA GLY A 302 -56.29 4.98 -6.27
C GLY A 302 -55.79 3.69 -5.63
N ALA A 303 -56.18 2.52 -6.16
CA ALA A 303 -55.70 1.22 -5.66
C ALA A 303 -54.19 1.01 -5.89
N THR A 304 -53.66 1.51 -7.01
CA THR A 304 -52.23 1.42 -7.31
C THR A 304 -51.43 2.43 -6.48
N ALA A 305 -51.98 3.63 -6.22
CA ALA A 305 -51.38 4.62 -5.34
C ALA A 305 -51.29 4.12 -3.89
N GLU A 306 -52.34 3.44 -3.40
CA GLU A 306 -52.36 2.82 -2.06
C GLU A 306 -51.31 1.69 -1.95
N GLY A 307 -51.17 0.86 -2.99
CA GLY A 307 -50.11 -0.16 -3.05
C GLY A 307 -48.70 0.45 -2.99
N ILE A 308 -48.43 1.52 -3.74
CA ILE A 308 -47.14 2.22 -3.70
C ILE A 308 -46.89 2.83 -2.31
N ALA A 309 -47.92 3.38 -1.66
CA ALA A 309 -47.80 3.92 -0.31
C ALA A 309 -47.51 2.84 0.76
N GLU A 310 -48.01 1.62 0.59
CA GLU A 310 -47.64 0.47 1.43
C GLU A 310 -46.19 0.05 1.18
N ASP A 311 -45.75 -0.03 -0.09
CA ASP A 311 -44.37 -0.36 -0.42
C ASP A 311 -43.37 0.65 0.16
N ILE A 312 -43.68 1.95 0.05
CA ILE A 312 -42.87 3.03 0.67
C ILE A 312 -42.79 2.82 2.18
N ARG A 313 -43.90 2.50 2.86
CA ARG A 313 -43.90 2.24 4.31
C ARG A 313 -43.02 1.04 4.68
N SER A 314 -43.11 -0.05 3.90
CA SER A 314 -42.26 -1.23 4.11
C SER A 314 -40.78 -0.90 3.92
N GLU A 315 -40.41 -0.19 2.87
CA GLU A 315 -39.01 0.21 2.62
C GLU A 315 -38.52 1.21 3.68
N MET A 316 -39.36 2.15 4.12
CA MET A 316 -39.06 3.08 5.23
C MET A 316 -38.76 2.32 6.53
N TYR A 317 -39.48 1.24 6.82
CA TYR A 317 -39.20 0.40 7.98
C TYR A 317 -37.85 -0.31 7.87
N GLU A 318 -37.52 -0.86 6.70
CA GLU A 318 -36.26 -1.56 6.48
C GLU A 318 -35.04 -0.62 6.52
N ILE A 319 -35.11 0.58 5.90
CA ILE A 319 -34.01 1.54 5.99
C ILE A 319 -33.84 2.08 7.42
N LYS A 320 -34.91 2.20 8.20
CA LYS A 320 -34.83 2.58 9.62
C LYS A 320 -34.03 1.54 10.41
N ARG A 321 -34.33 0.25 10.22
CA ARG A 321 -33.57 -0.85 10.84
C ARG A 321 -32.10 -0.86 10.46
N VAL A 322 -31.78 -0.47 9.22
CA VAL A 322 -30.40 -0.32 8.77
C VAL A 322 -29.72 0.85 9.49
N ALA A 323 -30.38 2.01 9.58
CA ALA A 323 -29.85 3.20 10.27
C ALA A 323 -29.63 2.96 11.77
N GLU A 324 -30.49 2.18 12.42
CA GLU A 324 -30.40 1.84 13.85
C GLU A 324 -29.45 0.65 14.15
N SER A 325 -28.79 0.10 13.13
CA SER A 325 -27.94 -1.08 13.29
C SER A 325 -26.80 -0.84 14.30
N PRO A 326 -26.61 -1.72 15.30
CA PRO A 326 -25.58 -1.56 16.33
C PRO A 326 -24.15 -1.72 15.79
N VAL A 327 -24.00 -2.24 14.56
CA VAL A 327 -22.70 -2.37 13.88
C VAL A 327 -22.18 -1.02 13.37
N LEU A 328 -23.05 0.00 13.24
CA LEU A 328 -22.65 1.34 12.81
C LEU A 328 -22.02 2.11 13.97
N GLU A 329 -20.96 2.85 13.66
CA GLU A 329 -20.36 3.82 14.57
C GLU A 329 -21.33 4.96 14.87
N GLU A 330 -21.09 5.69 15.96
CA GLU A 330 -21.98 6.76 16.41
C GLU A 330 -22.14 7.87 15.37
N SER A 331 -21.05 8.22 14.68
CA SER A 331 -21.04 9.18 13.57
C SER A 331 -21.92 8.72 12.39
N ASP A 332 -21.73 7.47 11.93
CA ASP A 332 -22.51 6.90 10.82
C ASP A 332 -23.99 6.79 11.19
N ARG A 333 -24.29 6.39 12.43
CA ARG A 333 -25.66 6.29 12.93
C ARG A 333 -26.34 7.66 12.95
N ALA A 334 -25.63 8.69 13.41
CA ALA A 334 -26.14 10.06 13.43
C ALA A 334 -26.39 10.60 12.00
N ASP A 335 -25.48 10.35 11.06
CA ASP A 335 -25.67 10.73 9.65
C ASP A 335 -26.90 10.05 9.04
N LEU A 336 -27.00 8.72 9.16
CA LEU A 336 -28.13 7.97 8.60
C LEU A 336 -29.46 8.36 9.27
N ALA A 337 -29.47 8.64 10.58
CA ALA A 337 -30.66 9.11 11.28
C ALA A 337 -31.14 10.47 10.75
N ASN A 338 -30.22 11.41 10.50
CA ASN A 338 -30.56 12.71 9.92
C ASN A 338 -31.13 12.56 8.50
N ARG A 339 -30.50 11.71 7.68
CA ARG A 339 -30.96 11.42 6.31
C ARG A 339 -32.32 10.73 6.30
N TYR A 340 -32.56 9.82 7.25
CA TYR A 340 -33.85 9.16 7.44
C TYR A 340 -34.95 10.16 7.80
N ALA A 341 -34.72 11.03 8.78
CA ALA A 341 -35.70 12.03 9.20
C ALA A 341 -36.07 13.01 8.05
N ALA A 342 -35.09 13.38 7.24
CA ALA A 342 -35.32 14.19 6.04
C ALA A 342 -36.17 13.47 4.99
N LEU A 343 -35.95 12.16 4.78
CA LEU A 343 -36.76 11.36 3.88
C LEU A 343 -38.19 11.15 4.42
N GLU A 344 -38.33 10.88 5.71
CA GLU A 344 -39.61 10.72 6.40
C GLU A 344 -40.49 11.96 6.21
N SER A 345 -39.93 13.15 6.45
CA SER A 345 -40.63 14.42 6.23
C SER A 345 -41.11 14.58 4.78
N ARG A 346 -40.30 14.16 3.78
CA ARG A 346 -40.68 14.22 2.36
C ARG A 346 -41.81 13.25 2.03
N VAL A 347 -41.77 12.03 2.57
CA VAL A 347 -42.82 11.03 2.40
C VAL A 347 -44.15 11.53 2.98
N GLU A 348 -44.14 12.10 4.19
CA GLU A 348 -45.32 12.66 4.83
C GLU A 348 -45.94 13.81 4.01
N MET A 349 -45.10 14.71 3.49
CA MET A 349 -45.56 15.81 2.62
C MET A 349 -46.22 15.29 1.34
N ALA A 350 -45.64 14.29 0.67
CA ALA A 350 -46.19 13.72 -0.56
C ALA A 350 -47.54 13.00 -0.31
N GLN A 351 -47.68 12.32 0.83
CA GLN A 351 -48.93 11.67 1.24
C GLN A 351 -50.02 12.70 1.58
N ALA A 352 -49.67 13.82 2.21
CA ALA A 352 -50.61 14.91 2.47
C ALA A 352 -51.12 15.57 1.18
N MET A 353 -50.28 15.72 0.15
CA MET A 353 -50.67 16.29 -1.13
C MET A 353 -51.63 15.40 -1.92
N THR A 354 -51.40 14.08 -1.91
CA THR A 354 -52.24 13.08 -2.59
C THR A 354 -53.59 12.84 -1.90
N ALA A 355 -53.73 13.19 -0.61
CA ALA A 355 -54.98 13.12 0.15
C ALA A 355 -55.94 14.30 -0.10
N THR A 356 -55.55 15.29 -0.91
CA THR A 356 -56.42 16.41 -1.28
C THR A 356 -57.47 15.93 -2.31
N PRO A 357 -58.79 16.06 -2.06
CA PRO A 357 -59.80 15.51 -2.96
C PRO A 357 -59.71 16.13 -4.35
N ASP A 358 -59.87 15.27 -5.36
CA ASP A 358 -59.98 15.64 -6.77
C ASP A 358 -61.01 16.78 -6.95
N ALA A 359 -60.53 17.94 -7.41
CA ALA A 359 -61.35 19.14 -7.64
C ALA A 359 -62.46 18.92 -8.68
N LEU A 360 -62.49 17.76 -9.34
CA LEU A 360 -63.52 17.34 -10.29
C LEU A 360 -64.73 16.65 -9.65
N THR A 361 -64.74 16.38 -8.35
CA THR A 361 -65.92 15.83 -7.65
C THR A 361 -67.05 16.86 -7.43
N GLY A 362 -66.87 18.10 -7.87
CA GLY A 362 -67.82 19.21 -7.72
C GLY A 362 -68.48 19.72 -9.00
N LEU A 363 -68.44 18.99 -10.12
CA LEU A 363 -69.20 19.39 -11.31
C LEU A 363 -70.65 18.89 -11.19
N PRO A 364 -71.67 19.78 -11.30
CA PRO A 364 -73.06 19.37 -11.25
C PRO A 364 -73.41 18.48 -12.44
N GLU A 365 -74.14 17.39 -12.17
CA GLU A 365 -74.78 16.58 -13.21
C GLU A 365 -75.72 17.49 -14.02
N THR A 366 -75.43 17.64 -15.31
CA THR A 366 -76.34 18.29 -16.26
C THR A 366 -77.47 17.34 -16.60
N ASP A 367 -78.69 17.74 -16.25
CA ASP A 367 -79.98 17.16 -16.70
C ASP A 367 -80.10 17.08 -18.24
#